data_AF-A0AB74IZP1-F1
#
_entry.id   AF-A0AB74IZP1-F1
#
_cell.length_a   1.000
_cell.length_b   1.000
_cell.length_c   1.000
_cell.angle_alpha   90.00
_cell.angle_beta   90.00
_cell.angle_gamma   90.00
#
_symmetry.space_group_name_H-M   'P 1'
#
loop_
_entity.id
_entity.type
_entity.pdbx_description
1 polymer ?
#
loop_
_entity_poly.entity_id
_entity_poly.type
_entity_poly.pdbx_seq_one_letter_code
_entity_poly.pdbx_strand_id
1 'polypeptide(L)'
;MNSLTNDPSIFDGVHEILACHNHPFILVGPRAIRWMGVNAPLDPACDIVLRKNQFIRIVTHLANHKDWKITNMRHEDPNLGYSFRHDPIFAEADALLERKCWTDDGVNARYLRIWSDETLHLNIRSRSQLVRVPDIHTRKPVLVEMDHHPCRHRDDNVWFGPDTINMAMESSPLPFNLPRRGLPYRNYRVYIPTIPAYLDALVAQKEQDDKRGLRKSASRQMNLLFRYLLRDLWNAMKEAESDQEVSGEESAKVAV
;
A
#
# COMPACT_ATOMS: atom_id res chain seq x y z
N MET A 1 -1.00 34.68 15.58
CA MET A 1 -1.15 33.44 16.38
C MET A 1 -2.34 32.69 15.83
N ASN A 2 -2.12 31.75 14.90
CA ASN A 2 -3.17 30.83 14.45
C ASN A 2 -3.01 29.56 15.26
N SER A 3 -4.02 29.25 16.08
CA SER A 3 -4.16 27.97 16.77
C SER A 3 -4.20 26.86 15.72
N LEU A 4 -3.07 26.19 15.52
CA LEU A 4 -3.01 24.89 14.84
C LEU A 4 -3.72 23.90 15.76
N THR A 5 -5.04 23.80 15.62
CA THR A 5 -5.83 22.76 16.26
C THR A 5 -5.28 21.41 15.81
N ASN A 6 -4.88 20.60 16.78
CA ASN A 6 -4.47 19.21 16.63
C ASN A 6 -5.65 18.40 16.05
N ASP A 7 -5.90 18.49 14.75
CA ASP A 7 -6.90 17.65 14.10
C ASP A 7 -6.40 16.20 14.14
N PRO A 8 -7.08 15.30 14.86
CA PRO A 8 -6.76 13.88 14.84
C PRO A 8 -6.59 13.41 13.40
N SER A 9 -5.66 12.49 13.14
CA SER A 9 -5.66 11.81 11.85
C SER A 9 -7.04 11.20 11.68
N ILE A 10 -7.65 11.33 10.51
CA ILE A 10 -8.99 10.76 10.30
C ILE A 10 -9.00 9.23 10.45
N PHE A 11 -7.82 8.62 10.34
CA PHE A 11 -7.62 7.21 10.62
C PHE A 11 -7.47 6.90 12.11
N ASP A 12 -7.32 7.89 12.99
CA ASP A 12 -7.31 7.67 14.45
C ASP A 12 -8.61 7.02 14.90
N GLY A 13 -9.76 7.52 14.43
CA GLY A 13 -11.06 6.90 14.71
C GLY A 13 -11.19 5.50 14.11
N VAL A 14 -10.59 5.25 12.94
CA VAL A 14 -10.54 3.90 12.36
C VAL A 14 -9.71 2.97 13.24
N HIS A 15 -8.53 3.40 13.68
CA HIS A 15 -7.65 2.64 14.56
C HIS A 15 -8.31 2.33 15.91
N GLU A 16 -8.95 3.32 16.54
CA GLU A 16 -9.68 3.15 17.80
C GLU A 16 -10.80 2.11 17.65
N ILE A 17 -11.59 2.20 16.58
CA ILE A 17 -12.68 1.25 16.32
C ILE A 17 -12.13 -0.16 16.09
N LEU A 18 -11.08 -0.32 15.29
CA LEU A 18 -10.46 -1.63 15.07
C LEU A 18 -9.89 -2.22 16.37
N ALA A 19 -9.28 -1.38 17.21
CA ALA A 19 -8.77 -1.80 18.52
C ALA A 19 -9.89 -2.29 19.45
N CYS A 20 -11.04 -1.59 19.50
CA CYS A 20 -12.22 -2.01 20.25
C CYS A 20 -12.74 -3.39 19.83
N HIS A 21 -12.52 -3.78 18.57
CA HIS A 21 -12.90 -5.09 18.04
C HIS A 21 -11.75 -6.11 18.05
N ASN A 22 -10.61 -5.82 18.69
CA ASN A 22 -9.40 -6.64 18.66
C ASN A 22 -9.00 -7.06 17.22
N HIS A 23 -9.12 -6.10 16.30
CA HIS A 23 -8.85 -6.27 14.89
C HIS A 23 -7.58 -5.50 14.51
N PRO A 24 -6.59 -6.11 13.82
CA PRO A 24 -5.43 -5.38 13.32
C PRO A 24 -5.85 -4.41 12.21
N PHE A 25 -5.17 -3.26 12.08
CA PHE A 25 -5.32 -2.44 10.87
C PHE A 25 -4.51 -3.10 9.75
N ILE A 26 -5.17 -3.63 8.73
CA ILE A 26 -4.53 -4.29 7.59
C ILE A 26 -4.81 -3.48 6.34
N LEU A 27 -3.76 -2.85 5.81
CA LEU A 27 -3.76 -2.04 4.62
C LEU A 27 -3.47 -2.93 3.39
N VAL A 28 -4.24 -2.73 2.31
CA VAL A 28 -4.02 -3.37 1.01
C VAL A 28 -4.08 -2.34 -0.12
N GLY A 29 -4.04 -2.80 -1.37
CA GLY A 29 -4.19 -1.93 -2.53
C GLY A 29 -2.96 -1.05 -2.81
N PRO A 30 -3.14 0.03 -3.60
CA PRO A 30 -2.07 0.93 -4.02
C PRO A 30 -1.22 1.50 -2.89
N ARG A 31 -1.81 1.74 -1.71
CA ARG A 31 -1.09 2.27 -0.55
C ARG A 31 -0.20 1.21 0.12
N ALA A 32 -0.63 -0.06 0.12
CA ALA A 32 0.18 -1.16 0.65
C ALA A 32 1.37 -1.49 -0.26
N ILE A 33 1.17 -1.56 -1.59
CA ILE A 33 2.27 -1.91 -2.51
C ILE A 33 3.38 -0.86 -2.55
N ARG A 34 3.13 0.38 -2.11
CA ARG A 34 4.19 1.38 -1.91
C ARG A 34 5.17 1.01 -0.79
N TRP A 35 4.71 0.26 0.21
CA TRP A 35 5.56 -0.35 1.23
C TRP A 35 6.20 -1.68 0.77
N MET A 36 5.82 -2.17 -0.40
CA MET A 36 6.48 -3.27 -1.12
C MET A 36 7.45 -2.74 -2.18
N GLY A 37 7.86 -1.46 -2.09
CA GLY A 37 8.80 -0.83 -3.02
C GLY A 37 8.22 -0.36 -4.35
N VAL A 38 6.90 -0.41 -4.56
CA VAL A 38 6.29 -0.04 -5.84
C VAL A 38 5.90 1.45 -5.87
N ASN A 39 6.28 2.19 -6.91
CA ASN A 39 5.73 3.54 -7.13
C ASN A 39 4.31 3.49 -7.72
N ALA A 40 3.36 3.12 -6.88
CA ALA A 40 1.95 3.14 -7.23
C ALA A 40 1.34 4.54 -7.03
N PRO A 41 0.42 4.98 -7.92
CA PRO A 41 -0.31 6.23 -7.72
C PRO A 41 -1.20 6.13 -6.48
N LEU A 42 -1.34 7.24 -5.75
CA LEU A 42 -2.24 7.30 -4.60
C LEU A 42 -3.69 7.31 -5.09
N ASP A 43 -4.47 6.34 -4.63
CA ASP A 43 -5.89 6.21 -4.88
C ASP A 43 -6.66 7.17 -3.94
N PRO A 44 -7.75 7.83 -4.40
CA PRO A 44 -8.68 8.53 -3.52
C PRO A 44 -9.31 7.63 -2.44
N ALA A 45 -9.21 6.30 -2.58
CA ALA A 45 -9.53 5.33 -1.54
C ALA A 45 -8.30 4.89 -0.71
N CYS A 46 -8.58 4.53 0.54
CA CYS A 46 -7.73 3.67 1.35
C CYS A 46 -8.41 2.30 1.42
N ASP A 47 -7.67 1.23 1.10
CA ASP A 47 -8.18 -0.14 1.18
C ASP A 47 -7.76 -0.80 2.47
N ILE A 48 -8.74 -1.32 3.21
CA ILE A 48 -8.49 -2.13 4.40
C ILE A 48 -9.17 -3.48 4.32
N VAL A 49 -8.62 -4.45 5.04
CA VAL A 49 -9.16 -5.81 5.13
C VAL A 49 -9.66 -6.10 6.52
N LEU A 50 -10.87 -6.66 6.60
CA LEU A 50 -11.49 -7.11 7.84
C LEU A 50 -11.76 -8.61 7.81
N ARG A 51 -11.69 -9.25 8.98
CA ARG A 51 -12.12 -10.64 9.13
C ARG A 51 -13.61 -10.73 8.84
N LYS A 52 -14.02 -11.68 8.01
CA LYS A 52 -15.42 -11.89 7.62
C LYS A 52 -16.37 -11.97 8.82
N ASN A 53 -15.97 -12.67 9.87
CA ASN A 53 -16.77 -12.85 11.08
C ASN A 53 -16.91 -11.59 11.96
N GLN A 54 -16.08 -10.56 11.73
CA GLN A 54 -16.15 -9.26 12.42
C GLN A 54 -16.67 -8.14 11.50
N PHE A 55 -16.83 -8.42 10.21
CA PHE A 55 -17.07 -7.44 9.15
C PHE A 55 -18.24 -6.52 9.45
N ILE A 56 -19.45 -7.08 9.64
CA ILE A 56 -20.67 -6.29 9.86
C ILE A 56 -20.53 -5.41 11.11
N ARG A 57 -20.02 -5.97 12.22
CA ARG A 57 -19.89 -5.24 13.49
C ARG A 57 -18.93 -4.05 13.38
N ILE A 58 -17.79 -4.23 12.70
CA ILE A 58 -16.80 -3.17 12.50
C ILE A 58 -17.34 -2.12 11.53
N VAL A 59 -17.90 -2.53 10.39
CA VAL A 59 -18.45 -1.60 9.39
C VAL A 59 -19.57 -0.75 9.97
N THR A 60 -20.50 -1.34 10.73
CA THR A 60 -21.55 -0.58 11.42
C THR A 60 -20.96 0.41 12.44
N HIS A 61 -19.92 0.02 13.19
CA HIS A 61 -19.27 0.92 14.14
C HIS A 61 -18.59 2.10 13.41
N LEU A 62 -17.90 1.84 12.31
CA LEU A 62 -17.30 2.88 11.46
C LEU A 62 -18.36 3.80 10.87
N ALA A 63 -19.47 3.26 10.35
CA ALA A 63 -20.57 4.05 9.78
C ALA A 63 -21.24 5.01 10.77
N ASN A 64 -21.28 4.61 12.04
CA ASN A 64 -21.82 5.42 13.13
C ASN A 64 -20.78 6.41 13.70
N HIS A 65 -19.52 6.32 13.27
CA HIS A 65 -18.48 7.26 13.68
C HIS A 65 -18.74 8.66 13.11
N LYS A 66 -18.30 9.70 13.82
CA LYS A 66 -18.49 11.10 13.43
C LYS A 66 -17.82 11.47 12.10
N ASP A 67 -16.84 10.69 11.66
CA ASP A 67 -16.01 11.02 10.48
C ASP A 67 -16.44 10.30 9.19
N TRP A 68 -17.23 9.23 9.30
CA TRP A 68 -17.52 8.33 8.17
C TRP A 68 -19.03 8.12 7.99
N LYS A 69 -19.47 7.96 6.74
CA LYS A 69 -20.83 7.53 6.38
C LYS A 69 -20.76 6.40 5.36
N ILE A 70 -21.70 5.46 5.42
CA ILE A 70 -21.88 4.48 4.35
C ILE A 70 -22.25 5.23 3.07
N THR A 71 -21.62 4.86 1.97
CA THR A 71 -21.96 5.35 0.65
C THR A 71 -22.03 4.19 -0.33
N ASN A 72 -22.88 4.33 -1.33
CA ASN A 72 -22.89 3.45 -2.48
C ASN A 72 -22.47 4.30 -3.67
N MET A 73 -21.29 4.05 -4.25
CA MET A 73 -20.76 4.78 -5.43
C MET A 73 -21.56 4.50 -6.72
N ARG A 74 -22.85 4.15 -6.61
CA ARG A 74 -23.80 4.27 -7.72
C ARG A 74 -24.08 5.73 -8.07
N HIS A 75 -23.72 6.67 -7.21
CA HIS A 75 -23.86 8.10 -7.47
C HIS A 75 -22.59 8.69 -8.10
N GLU A 76 -22.76 9.24 -9.30
CA GLU A 76 -21.77 10.00 -10.05
C GLU A 76 -21.33 11.24 -9.27
N ASP A 77 -20.29 11.11 -8.45
CA ASP A 77 -19.73 12.25 -7.74
C ASP A 77 -19.07 13.22 -8.74
N PRO A 78 -19.60 14.45 -8.90
CA PRO A 78 -19.12 15.41 -9.89
C PRO A 78 -17.73 15.98 -9.58
N ASN A 79 -17.15 15.69 -8.42
CA ASN A 79 -15.82 16.13 -8.01
C ASN A 79 -14.75 15.05 -8.15
N LEU A 80 -15.13 13.79 -8.41
CA LEU A 80 -14.18 12.75 -8.78
C LEU A 80 -13.77 12.92 -10.25
N GLY A 81 -12.49 12.72 -10.56
CA GLY A 81 -12.05 12.63 -11.96
C GLY A 81 -12.81 11.51 -12.70
N TYR A 82 -13.09 11.71 -13.99
CA TYR A 82 -13.91 10.80 -14.81
C TYR A 82 -13.50 9.33 -14.67
N SER A 83 -12.19 9.05 -14.66
CA SER A 83 -11.64 7.69 -14.51
C SER A 83 -12.02 7.00 -13.20
N PHE A 84 -12.25 7.74 -12.12
CA PHE A 84 -12.61 7.17 -10.81
C PHE A 84 -14.11 6.99 -10.62
N ARG A 85 -14.95 7.83 -11.26
CA ARG A 85 -16.42 7.70 -11.22
C ARG A 85 -16.90 6.38 -11.81
N HIS A 86 -16.16 5.88 -12.80
CA HIS A 86 -16.50 4.66 -13.52
C HIS A 86 -15.60 3.49 -13.16
N ASP A 87 -14.83 3.58 -12.06
CA ASP A 87 -14.03 2.44 -11.61
C ASP A 87 -14.93 1.45 -10.84
N PRO A 88 -15.25 0.28 -11.43
CA PRO A 88 -16.17 -0.67 -10.82
C PRO A 88 -15.71 -1.18 -9.46
N ILE A 89 -14.42 -1.07 -9.12
CA ILE A 89 -13.90 -1.50 -7.82
C ILE A 89 -14.60 -0.83 -6.63
N PHE A 90 -15.06 0.42 -6.78
CA PHE A 90 -15.78 1.12 -5.71
C PHE A 90 -17.16 0.52 -5.44
N ALA A 91 -17.81 -0.01 -6.46
CA ALA A 91 -19.10 -0.67 -6.33
C ALA A 91 -18.97 -2.14 -5.88
N GLU A 92 -17.80 -2.74 -6.08
CA GLU A 92 -17.52 -4.15 -5.76
C GLU A 92 -16.92 -4.37 -4.37
N ALA A 93 -16.47 -3.30 -3.70
CA ALA A 93 -16.03 -3.35 -2.30
C ALA A 93 -17.16 -3.88 -1.40
N ASP A 94 -16.82 -4.73 -0.43
CA ASP A 94 -17.82 -5.34 0.46
C ASP A 94 -18.50 -4.30 1.36
N ALA A 95 -17.81 -3.20 1.65
CA ALA A 95 -18.40 -1.98 2.15
C ALA A 95 -17.59 -0.77 1.69
N LEU A 96 -18.27 0.35 1.48
CA LEU A 96 -17.65 1.61 1.11
C LEU A 96 -18.11 2.71 2.05
N LEU A 97 -17.13 3.39 2.66
CA LEU A 97 -17.38 4.56 3.48
C LEU A 97 -16.80 5.81 2.82
N GLU A 98 -17.54 6.90 2.90
CA GLU A 98 -17.08 8.22 2.51
C GLU A 98 -16.87 9.07 3.76
N ARG A 99 -15.86 9.94 3.73
CA ARG A 99 -15.67 10.94 4.77
C ARG A 99 -16.85 11.92 4.82
N LYS A 100 -17.34 12.23 6.02
CA LYS A 100 -18.36 13.27 6.23
C LYS A 100 -17.80 14.68 5.99
N CYS A 101 -16.52 14.90 6.31
CA CYS A 101 -15.80 16.14 6.05
C CYS A 101 -14.52 15.86 5.26
N TRP A 102 -14.37 16.49 4.09
CA TRP A 102 -13.24 16.32 3.18
C TRP A 102 -12.69 17.68 2.72
N THR A 103 -11.37 17.80 2.72
CA THR A 103 -10.61 18.86 2.07
C THR A 103 -9.70 18.21 1.05
N ASP A 104 -9.70 18.71 -0.18
CA ASP A 104 -8.84 18.18 -1.24
C ASP A 104 -7.39 18.61 -1.03
N ASP A 105 -6.67 17.85 -0.21
CA ASP A 105 -5.25 18.06 0.07
C ASP A 105 -4.32 17.12 -0.72
N GLY A 106 -4.89 16.29 -1.61
CA GLY A 106 -4.15 15.35 -2.46
C GLY A 106 -3.42 14.21 -1.75
N VAL A 107 -3.42 14.15 -0.41
CA VAL A 107 -2.66 13.16 0.37
C VAL A 107 -3.61 12.17 1.06
N ASN A 108 -4.70 12.68 1.62
CA ASN A 108 -5.62 11.87 2.38
C ASN A 108 -6.56 11.05 1.48
N ALA A 109 -7.08 9.94 1.97
CA ALA A 109 -8.12 9.22 1.26
C ALA A 109 -9.49 9.88 1.54
N ARG A 110 -10.29 10.06 0.50
CA ARG A 110 -11.69 10.48 0.59
C ARG A 110 -12.61 9.31 0.95
N TYR A 111 -12.25 8.11 0.50
CA TYR A 111 -13.01 6.88 0.68
C TYR A 111 -12.24 5.85 1.49
N LEU A 112 -12.96 5.01 2.20
CA LEU A 112 -12.45 3.77 2.79
C LEU A 112 -13.15 2.60 2.09
N ARG A 113 -12.39 1.87 1.26
CA ARG A 113 -12.83 0.61 0.66
C ARG A 113 -12.52 -0.51 1.64
N ILE A 114 -13.56 -1.19 2.10
CA ILE A 114 -13.45 -2.23 3.10
C ILE A 114 -13.75 -3.55 2.43
N TRP A 115 -12.79 -4.46 2.52
CA TRP A 115 -12.88 -5.80 1.98
C TRP A 115 -12.89 -6.82 3.09
N SER A 116 -13.62 -7.92 2.91
CA SER A 116 -13.45 -9.09 3.75
C SER A 116 -12.21 -9.89 3.32
N ASP A 117 -11.58 -10.54 4.29
CA ASP A 117 -10.47 -11.46 4.08
C ASP A 117 -10.82 -12.60 3.11
N GLU A 118 -12.07 -13.07 3.16
CA GLU A 118 -12.66 -14.02 2.22
C GLU A 118 -12.69 -13.48 0.78
N THR A 119 -13.23 -12.27 0.57
CA THR A 119 -13.29 -11.65 -0.77
C THR A 119 -11.90 -11.43 -1.38
N LEU A 120 -10.90 -11.06 -0.57
CA LEU A 120 -9.54 -10.87 -1.08
C LEU A 120 -8.70 -12.14 -1.10
N HIS A 121 -9.21 -13.27 -0.64
CA HIS A 121 -8.42 -14.50 -0.44
C HIS A 121 -7.14 -14.28 0.38
N LEU A 122 -7.20 -13.41 1.39
CA LEU A 122 -6.06 -13.11 2.26
C LEU A 122 -6.22 -13.78 3.62
N ASN A 123 -5.27 -14.62 4.01
CA ASN A 123 -5.28 -15.19 5.37
C ASN A 123 -4.66 -14.22 6.39
N ILE A 124 -5.50 -13.32 6.90
CA ILE A 124 -5.11 -12.31 7.88
C ILE A 124 -5.05 -12.82 9.33
N ARG A 125 -5.27 -14.12 9.57
CA ARG A 125 -5.10 -14.73 10.89
C ARG A 125 -3.64 -15.13 11.13
N SER A 126 -2.91 -15.45 10.06
CA SER A 126 -1.51 -15.81 10.15
C SER A 126 -0.64 -14.58 10.31
N ARG A 127 0.03 -14.43 11.45
CA ARG A 127 0.98 -13.32 11.67
C ARG A 127 2.19 -13.41 10.74
N SER A 128 2.58 -14.60 10.27
CA SER A 128 3.70 -14.76 9.35
C SER A 128 3.42 -14.22 7.94
N GLN A 129 2.16 -13.93 7.63
CA GLN A 129 1.74 -13.37 6.34
C GLN A 129 1.49 -11.86 6.40
N LEU A 130 1.82 -11.21 7.53
CA LEU A 130 1.66 -9.79 7.73
C LEU A 130 2.99 -9.17 8.16
N VAL A 131 3.36 -8.05 7.53
CA VAL A 131 4.50 -7.23 7.94
C VAL A 131 4.01 -5.90 8.48
N ARG A 132 4.62 -5.45 9.58
CA ARG A 132 4.29 -4.17 10.20
C ARG A 132 4.92 -3.04 9.41
N VAL A 133 4.15 -1.99 9.16
CA VAL A 133 4.65 -0.75 8.54
C VAL A 133 4.52 0.43 9.51
N PRO A 134 5.32 1.49 9.35
CA PRO A 134 5.28 2.64 10.24
C PRO A 134 3.97 3.44 10.19
N ASP A 135 3.36 3.54 9.00
CA ASP A 135 2.20 4.39 8.75
C ASP A 135 1.35 3.83 7.60
N ILE A 136 0.11 4.29 7.47
CA ILE A 136 -0.77 4.01 6.33
C ILE A 136 -0.27 4.63 5.03
N HIS A 137 0.63 5.62 5.09
CA HIS A 137 1.12 6.36 3.92
C HIS A 137 2.64 6.45 3.89
N THR A 138 3.20 6.33 2.69
CA THR A 138 4.60 6.68 2.43
C THR A 138 4.72 7.60 1.21
N ARG A 139 5.50 8.68 1.35
CA ARG A 139 5.71 9.68 0.29
C ARG A 139 6.57 9.14 -0.86
N LYS A 140 7.48 8.21 -0.56
CA LYS A 140 8.30 7.50 -1.55
C LYS A 140 8.04 5.99 -1.45
N PRO A 141 8.22 5.23 -2.53
CA PRO A 141 8.21 3.78 -2.45
C PRO A 141 9.31 3.32 -1.49
N VAL A 142 8.97 2.41 -0.58
CA VAL A 142 9.91 1.81 0.37
C VAL A 142 9.69 0.32 0.35
N LEU A 143 10.76 -0.47 0.33
CA LEU A 143 10.67 -1.92 0.47
C LEU A 143 10.93 -2.32 1.93
N VAL A 144 9.91 -2.87 2.58
CA VAL A 144 10.03 -3.35 3.97
C VAL A 144 10.57 -4.78 4.07
N GLU A 145 10.37 -5.60 3.04
CA GLU A 145 10.89 -6.97 2.96
C GLU A 145 12.17 -6.99 2.12
N MET A 146 13.32 -6.73 2.76
CA MET A 146 14.64 -6.66 2.10
C MET A 146 15.02 -7.96 1.36
N ASP A 147 14.43 -9.09 1.75
CA ASP A 147 14.55 -10.39 1.10
C ASP A 147 14.11 -10.37 -0.36
N HIS A 148 13.27 -9.41 -0.72
CA HIS A 148 12.78 -9.19 -2.06
C HIS A 148 13.47 -8.01 -2.78
N HIS A 149 14.53 -7.45 -2.21
CA HIS A 149 15.23 -6.33 -2.85
C HIS A 149 16.04 -6.82 -4.07
N PRO A 150 15.95 -6.16 -5.24
CA PRO A 150 16.66 -6.59 -6.45
C PRO A 150 18.19 -6.70 -6.27
N CYS A 151 18.77 -5.80 -5.49
CA CYS A 151 20.21 -5.77 -5.22
C CYS A 151 20.62 -6.47 -3.92
N ARG A 152 19.77 -7.29 -3.28
CA ARG A 152 20.08 -7.92 -1.98
C ARG A 152 21.40 -8.71 -1.97
N HIS A 153 21.73 -9.34 -3.09
CA HIS A 153 22.91 -10.22 -3.22
C HIS A 153 24.09 -9.55 -3.92
N ARG A 154 24.04 -8.23 -4.13
CA ARG A 154 25.14 -7.48 -4.74
C ARG A 154 26.07 -6.95 -3.65
N ASP A 155 27.36 -7.19 -3.82
CA ASP A 155 28.41 -6.72 -2.91
C ASP A 155 29.20 -5.53 -3.48
N ASP A 156 28.83 -5.04 -4.67
CA ASP A 156 29.50 -3.95 -5.38
C ASP A 156 29.07 -2.53 -4.95
N ASN A 157 28.28 -2.43 -3.86
CA ASN A 157 27.67 -1.21 -3.36
C ASN A 157 26.73 -0.49 -4.35
N VAL A 158 26.36 -1.12 -5.46
CA VAL A 158 25.46 -0.52 -6.43
C VAL A 158 24.01 -0.80 -6.02
N TRP A 159 23.24 0.28 -5.82
CA TRP A 159 21.87 0.22 -5.33
C TRP A 159 20.85 0.60 -6.41
N PHE A 160 20.10 -0.38 -6.90
CA PHE A 160 18.97 -0.17 -7.81
C PHE A 160 17.66 -0.63 -7.18
N GLY A 161 16.60 0.08 -7.54
CA GLY A 161 15.25 -0.21 -7.07
C GLY A 161 14.85 0.67 -5.88
N PRO A 162 13.85 0.24 -5.10
CA PRO A 162 13.27 1.04 -4.02
C PRO A 162 14.22 1.18 -2.81
N ASP A 163 14.11 2.31 -2.09
CA ASP A 163 14.79 2.46 -0.81
C ASP A 163 14.33 1.36 0.16
N THR A 164 15.25 0.79 0.93
CA THR A 164 14.86 0.00 2.10
C THR A 164 14.31 0.90 3.19
N ILE A 165 13.62 0.29 4.17
CA ILE A 165 13.17 1.04 5.35
C ILE A 165 14.31 1.76 6.08
N ASN A 166 15.50 1.17 6.14
CA ASN A 166 16.66 1.78 6.80
C ASN A 166 17.17 2.99 6.00
N MET A 167 17.35 2.83 4.69
CA MET A 167 17.79 3.92 3.81
C MET A 167 16.78 5.07 3.77
N ALA A 168 15.49 4.74 3.76
CA ALA A 168 14.42 5.70 3.91
C ALA A 168 14.55 6.50 5.22
N MET A 169 14.79 5.81 6.34
CA MET A 169 15.00 6.46 7.64
C MET A 169 16.25 7.35 7.68
N GLU A 170 17.33 6.97 6.99
CA GLU A 170 18.61 7.69 6.97
C GLU A 170 18.66 8.87 5.99
N SER A 171 18.06 8.73 4.80
CA SER A 171 18.17 9.68 3.68
C SER A 171 17.22 10.88 3.78
N SER A 172 16.31 10.88 4.74
CA SER A 172 15.24 11.86 4.79
C SER A 172 15.55 12.99 5.77
N PRO A 173 15.80 14.23 5.30
CA PRO A 173 16.03 15.40 6.17
C PRO A 173 14.77 15.82 6.93
N LEU A 174 13.62 15.25 6.56
CA LEU A 174 12.38 15.28 7.32
C LEU A 174 12.11 13.86 7.77
N PRO A 175 11.93 13.58 9.05
CA PRO A 175 11.84 12.22 9.54
C PRO A 175 10.78 11.45 8.75
N PHE A 176 11.20 10.28 8.25
CA PHE A 176 10.36 9.34 7.51
C PHE A 176 9.10 8.95 8.29
N ASN A 177 9.05 9.30 9.57
CA ASN A 177 7.86 9.50 10.36
C ASN A 177 8.09 10.69 11.31
N LEU A 178 7.52 11.87 11.03
CA LEU A 178 6.90 12.60 12.13
C LEU A 178 5.42 12.71 11.81
N PRO A 179 4.56 12.58 12.84
CA PRO A 179 3.13 12.80 12.70
C PRO A 179 2.92 14.12 11.95
N ARG A 180 1.77 14.28 11.30
CA ARG A 180 1.27 15.63 10.97
C ARG A 180 1.64 16.54 12.13
N ARG A 181 2.48 17.56 11.87
CA ARG A 181 3.09 18.42 12.91
C ARG A 181 2.06 18.68 14.02
N GLY A 182 2.30 18.17 15.22
CA GLY A 182 1.44 18.40 16.40
C GLY A 182 0.63 17.21 16.94
N LEU A 183 0.50 16.09 16.22
CA LEU A 183 -0.23 14.94 16.78
C LEU A 183 0.67 14.08 17.69
N PRO A 184 0.20 13.67 18.89
CA PRO A 184 0.95 12.76 19.74
C PRO A 184 1.16 11.42 19.00
N TYR A 185 2.36 10.85 19.13
CA TYR A 185 2.71 9.55 18.58
C TYR A 185 1.78 8.48 19.16
N ARG A 186 0.67 8.19 18.47
CA ARG A 186 -0.18 7.07 18.82
C ARG A 186 0.42 5.84 18.16
N ASN A 187 0.78 4.86 18.98
CA ASN A 187 1.50 3.64 18.60
C ASN A 187 0.60 2.64 17.86
N TYR A 188 -0.16 3.12 16.87
CA TYR A 188 -1.06 2.27 16.10
C TYR A 188 -0.25 1.30 15.25
N ARG A 189 -0.70 0.04 15.23
CA ARG A 189 -0.04 -1.01 14.46
C ARG A 189 -0.76 -1.17 13.13
N VAL A 190 -0.13 -0.65 12.07
CA VAL A 190 -0.53 -0.88 10.68
C VAL A 190 0.23 -2.09 10.16
N TYR A 191 -0.49 -2.98 9.48
CA TYR A 191 0.08 -4.14 8.80
C TYR A 191 -0.26 -4.08 7.32
N ILE A 192 0.62 -4.64 6.49
CA ILE A 192 0.33 -5.02 5.10
C ILE A 192 0.54 -6.54 4.99
N PRO A 193 -0.07 -7.22 4.01
CA PRO A 193 0.33 -8.58 3.68
C PRO A 193 1.79 -8.62 3.22
N THR A 194 2.49 -9.73 3.48
CA THR A 194 3.81 -9.97 2.88
C THR A 194 3.69 -10.06 1.36
N ILE A 195 4.76 -9.75 0.63
CA ILE A 195 4.78 -9.81 -0.84
C ILE A 195 4.28 -11.17 -1.36
N PRO A 196 4.75 -12.34 -0.85
CA PRO A 196 4.25 -13.63 -1.32
C PRO A 196 2.75 -13.82 -1.05
N ALA A 197 2.29 -13.53 0.18
CA ALA A 197 0.88 -13.69 0.53
C ALA A 197 -0.03 -12.75 -0.29
N TYR A 198 0.47 -11.56 -0.63
CA TYR A 198 -0.27 -10.64 -1.46
C TYR A 198 -0.33 -11.08 -2.93
N LEU A 199 0.76 -11.61 -3.48
CA LEU A 199 0.76 -12.18 -4.84
C LEU A 199 -0.22 -13.36 -4.97
N ASP A 200 -0.24 -14.28 -4.01
CA ASP A 200 -1.18 -15.40 -3.99
C ASP A 200 -2.64 -14.91 -3.97
N ALA A 201 -2.93 -13.91 -3.13
CA ALA A 201 -4.24 -13.28 -3.06
C ALA A 201 -4.64 -12.59 -4.38
N LEU A 202 -3.71 -11.88 -5.03
CA LEU A 202 -3.97 -11.22 -6.31
C LEU A 202 -4.25 -12.23 -7.43
N VAL A 203 -3.57 -13.39 -7.43
CA VAL A 203 -3.87 -14.49 -8.35
C VAL A 203 -5.29 -15.00 -8.12
N ALA A 204 -5.66 -15.30 -6.88
CA ALA A 204 -7.00 -15.77 -6.56
C ALA A 204 -8.10 -14.75 -6.94
N GLN A 205 -7.88 -13.46 -6.68
CA GLN A 205 -8.79 -12.38 -7.07
C GLN A 205 -8.95 -12.26 -8.58
N LYS A 206 -7.95 -12.65 -9.37
CA LYS A 206 -8.02 -12.60 -10.83
C LYS A 206 -8.96 -13.68 -11.40
N GLU A 207 -9.08 -14.80 -10.71
CA GLU A 207 -9.95 -15.92 -11.07
C GLU A 207 -11.41 -15.70 -10.62
N GLN A 208 -11.73 -14.61 -9.92
CA GLN A 208 -13.11 -14.25 -9.58
C GLN A 208 -13.85 -13.64 -10.78
N ASP A 209 -14.94 -14.29 -11.20
CA ASP A 209 -15.75 -13.86 -12.35
C ASP A 209 -16.81 -12.81 -12.01
N ASP A 210 -17.23 -12.72 -10.75
CA ASP A 210 -18.30 -11.83 -10.27
C ASP A 210 -17.83 -10.40 -9.93
N LYS A 211 -16.51 -10.19 -9.77
CA LYS A 211 -15.90 -8.89 -9.41
C LYS A 211 -14.90 -8.39 -10.47
N ARG A 212 -15.42 -7.84 -11.57
CA ARG A 212 -14.63 -7.37 -12.72
C ARG A 212 -13.62 -6.26 -12.34
N GLY A 213 -14.01 -5.33 -11.49
CA GLY A 213 -13.16 -4.26 -10.99
C GLY A 213 -12.04 -4.76 -10.09
N LEU A 214 -12.34 -5.67 -9.18
CA LEU A 214 -11.34 -6.34 -8.35
C LEU A 214 -10.34 -7.09 -9.22
N ARG A 215 -10.79 -7.88 -10.20
CA ARG A 215 -9.90 -8.57 -11.16
C ARG A 215 -8.98 -7.63 -11.94
N LYS A 216 -9.52 -6.50 -12.42
CA LYS A 216 -8.72 -5.46 -13.11
C LYS A 216 -7.69 -4.83 -12.19
N SER A 217 -8.08 -4.50 -10.96
CA SER A 217 -7.18 -3.96 -9.95
C SER A 217 -6.09 -4.97 -9.59
N ALA A 218 -6.44 -6.23 -9.39
CA ALA A 218 -5.50 -7.30 -9.10
C ALA A 218 -4.46 -7.44 -10.22
N SER A 219 -4.93 -7.50 -11.47
CA SER A 219 -4.06 -7.53 -12.66
C SER A 219 -3.11 -6.32 -12.73
N ARG A 220 -3.61 -5.11 -12.43
CA ARG A 220 -2.79 -3.89 -12.42
C ARG A 220 -1.72 -3.94 -11.31
N GLN A 221 -2.09 -4.38 -10.12
CA GLN A 221 -1.18 -4.46 -8.98
C GLN A 221 -0.12 -5.55 -9.17
N MET A 222 -0.50 -6.72 -9.71
CA MET A 222 0.46 -7.75 -10.13
C MET A 222 1.45 -7.20 -11.14
N ASN A 223 0.97 -6.54 -12.19
CA ASN A 223 1.86 -5.94 -13.20
C ASN A 223 2.83 -4.92 -12.61
N LEU A 224 2.40 -4.14 -11.62
CA LEU A 224 3.28 -3.21 -10.92
C LEU A 224 4.32 -3.97 -10.07
N LEU A 225 3.90 -4.92 -9.25
CA LEU A 225 4.82 -5.74 -8.44
C LEU A 225 5.84 -6.47 -9.32
N PHE A 226 5.41 -7.11 -10.41
CA PHE A 226 6.31 -7.76 -11.36
C PHE A 226 7.28 -6.79 -12.01
N ARG A 227 6.82 -5.60 -12.43
CA ARG A 227 7.74 -4.59 -13.00
C ARG A 227 8.80 -4.18 -11.99
N TYR A 228 8.46 -3.93 -10.74
CA TYR A 228 9.44 -3.49 -9.74
C TYR A 228 10.34 -4.63 -9.25
N LEU A 229 9.84 -5.86 -9.16
CA LEU A 229 10.64 -7.00 -8.69
C LEU A 229 11.50 -7.62 -9.80
N LEU A 230 11.04 -7.63 -11.06
CA LEU A 230 11.74 -8.30 -12.18
C LEU A 230 12.41 -7.34 -13.17
N ARG A 231 11.87 -6.14 -13.43
CA ARG A 231 12.52 -5.21 -14.38
C ARG A 231 13.82 -4.67 -13.80
N ASP A 232 13.86 -4.47 -12.49
CA ASP A 232 15.06 -4.01 -11.81
C ASP A 232 16.08 -5.15 -11.67
N LEU A 233 15.63 -6.40 -11.54
CA LEU A 233 16.49 -7.60 -11.67
C LEU A 233 17.12 -7.68 -13.08
N TRP A 234 16.32 -7.47 -14.13
CA TRP A 234 16.78 -7.47 -15.52
C TRP A 234 17.80 -6.35 -15.81
N ASN A 235 17.57 -5.15 -15.28
CA ASN A 235 18.54 -4.05 -15.41
C ASN A 235 19.84 -4.36 -14.64
N ALA A 236 19.75 -4.90 -13.42
CA ALA A 236 20.91 -5.31 -12.65
C ALA A 236 21.72 -6.44 -13.32
N MET A 237 21.06 -7.35 -14.05
CA MET A 237 21.72 -8.39 -14.85
C MET A 237 22.44 -7.80 -16.07
N LYS A 238 21.83 -6.86 -16.78
CA LYS A 238 22.45 -6.21 -17.95
C LYS A 238 23.71 -5.42 -17.61
N GLU A 239 23.71 -4.74 -16.47
CA GLU A 239 24.91 -4.01 -16.02
C GLU A 239 26.03 -4.97 -15.61
N ALA A 240 25.69 -6.11 -14.98
CA ALA A 240 26.68 -7.15 -14.67
C ALA A 240 27.28 -7.80 -15.94
N GLU A 241 26.49 -7.94 -17.01
CA GLU A 241 26.98 -8.41 -18.32
C GLU A 241 27.88 -7.37 -19.01
N SER A 242 27.54 -6.08 -18.96
CA SER A 242 28.37 -5.02 -19.54
C SER A 242 29.71 -4.84 -18.81
N ASP A 243 29.74 -4.99 -17.48
CA ASP A 243 30.97 -4.89 -16.71
C ASP A 243 31.93 -6.07 -16.99
N GLN A 244 31.39 -7.26 -17.30
CA GLN A 244 32.18 -8.40 -17.75
C GLN A 244 32.80 -8.17 -19.14
N GLU A 245 32.08 -7.56 -20.08
CA GLU A 245 32.61 -7.22 -21.40
C GLU A 245 33.75 -6.18 -21.34
N VAL A 246 33.62 -5.15 -20.49
CA VAL A 246 34.67 -4.13 -20.30
C VAL A 246 35.93 -4.73 -19.65
N SER A 247 35.77 -5.60 -18.65
CA SER A 247 36.91 -6.28 -18.00
C SER A 247 37.63 -7.27 -18.93
N GLY A 248 36.91 -7.87 -19.90
CA GLY A 248 37.46 -8.72 -20.94
C GLY A 248 38.27 -7.93 -21.98
N GLU A 249 37.82 -6.72 -22.34
CA GLU A 249 38.56 -5.84 -23.25
C GLU A 249 39.81 -5.22 -22.61
N GLU A 250 39.76 -4.86 -21.31
CA GLU A 250 40.96 -4.39 -20.59
C GLU A 250 41.98 -5.51 -20.40
N SER A 251 41.54 -6.74 -20.10
CA SER A 251 42.44 -7.90 -20.01
C SER A 251 43.09 -8.25 -21.35
N ALA A 252 42.38 -8.04 -22.47
CA ALA A 252 42.93 -8.22 -23.81
C ALA A 252 43.92 -7.12 -24.22
N LYS A 253 43.84 -5.91 -23.64
CA LYS A 253 44.79 -4.81 -23.90
C LYS A 253 46.07 -4.88 -23.07
N VAL A 254 46.06 -5.59 -21.94
CA VAL A 254 47.25 -5.81 -21.10
C VAL A 254 48.09 -7.02 -21.59
N ALA A 255 47.53 -7.84 -22.48
CA ALA A 255 48.17 -9.04 -23.03
C ALA A 255 48.90 -8.83 -24.39
N VAL A 256 49.21 -7.58 -24.77
CA VAL A 256 49.98 -7.26 -26.01
C VAL A 256 51.32 -6.62 -25.69
#